data_AF-A0A846CTQ8-F1
#
_entry.id   AF-A0A846CTQ8-F1
#
_cell.length_a   1.000
_cell.length_b   1.000
_cell.length_c   1.000
_cell.angle_alpha   90.00
_cell.angle_beta   90.00
_cell.angle_gamma   90.00
#
_symmetry.space_group_name_H-M   'P 1'
#
loop_
_entity.id
_entity.type
_entity.pdbx_description
1 polymer ?
#
loop_
_entity_poly.entity_id
_entity_poly.type
_entity_poly.pdbx_seq_one_letter_code
_entity_poly.pdbx_strand_id
1 'polypeptide(L)'
;MINFAEIKSQVNPKYSFVGIEKKRGKLIFHLPKGFTQDDPNIDIFDFKCELFFKLYKLLKIIQKIYQEKGYLQKNIKVNDRDGVLQQEVGKEVVVNDNQESIFYSKIDALDNILDIYDELKILALVSRLSKSETIDYSKIHRYLHKAIFLNNGAIFIESIDTPRQQISYEASDIVEMYCYLFSEIQQKLGENVNPEIATLSTRFREKYIGDEYSLFSETNYPSIIETLRDALETIDKYTPLKDIDYWDFYDAIEKFLFGELDDTKDGKIWGFNNFHSVWEGICLTYLLKQTNSCFISYLNSRYIASEIIAHLSYKNRIIDLSNIFYVNGKDIFPDAVILSFQTKDNHSNSGFIDLVSCTTSYKIEKVKNWNDLRYYTSFKCNKYQLKIASVHQNPELENHTFNELAKFCKLEGEILKVHSLPNQFYSYWEIWDDFNLEQLQMMENLNHVFYLALKFGILSPHRFFQRFINYVLGSESLLKENIFYLSLFRDKDRLRSLKEINQSFGNFLKKIMSKISIQIIDIKYANFDYYLNPGNREEIKSRSIRKQFVYEYLIQNYLENNQKTLRSWSINSEFWLPIYRKNLPVLTPGTKYMDNYVKLTGVNIMKVIDHYIQG
;
A
#
# COMPACT_ATOMS: atom_id res chain seq x y z
N MET A 1 13.61 -13.98 -24.17
CA MET A 1 13.67 -13.87 -22.68
C MET A 1 14.83 -13.00 -22.19
N ILE A 2 14.67 -12.30 -21.06
CA ILE A 2 15.70 -11.41 -20.48
C ILE A 2 16.79 -12.22 -19.75
N ASN A 3 18.00 -12.28 -20.31
CA ASN A 3 19.13 -12.83 -19.59
C ASN A 3 19.68 -11.83 -18.57
N PHE A 4 19.32 -11.98 -17.29
CA PHE A 4 19.81 -11.09 -16.23
C PHE A 4 21.33 -11.15 -16.03
N ALA A 5 22.02 -12.22 -16.46
CA ALA A 5 23.48 -12.29 -16.38
C ALA A 5 24.16 -11.29 -17.35
N GLU A 6 23.55 -11.05 -18.51
CA GLU A 6 24.12 -10.18 -19.55
C GLU A 6 23.77 -8.70 -19.38
N ILE A 7 22.79 -8.38 -18.53
CA ILE A 7 22.38 -7.00 -18.28
C ILE A 7 23.33 -6.31 -17.29
N LYS A 8 23.74 -5.09 -17.65
CA LYS A 8 24.50 -4.21 -16.76
C LYS A 8 23.59 -3.24 -16.03
N SER A 9 23.76 -3.11 -14.72
CA SER A 9 23.02 -2.14 -13.92
C SER A 9 23.69 -0.76 -13.97
N GLN A 10 22.89 0.29 -14.13
CA GLN A 10 23.37 1.67 -14.14
C GLN A 10 22.43 2.62 -13.40
N VAL A 11 22.97 3.43 -12.49
CA VAL A 11 22.23 4.54 -11.87
C VAL A 11 22.46 5.82 -12.68
N ASN A 12 21.41 6.38 -13.26
CA ASN A 12 21.52 7.62 -14.04
C ASN A 12 21.36 8.86 -13.14
N PRO A 13 22.34 9.78 -13.09
CA PRO A 13 22.22 10.97 -12.25
C PRO A 13 21.24 12.02 -12.82
N LYS A 14 21.10 12.10 -14.15
CA LYS A 14 20.40 13.19 -14.83
C LYS A 14 18.93 12.86 -15.11
N TYR A 15 18.66 11.73 -15.73
CA TYR A 15 17.30 11.36 -16.15
C TYR A 15 16.58 10.56 -15.07
N SER A 16 15.24 10.60 -15.09
CA SER A 16 14.39 9.86 -14.16
C SER A 16 13.81 8.59 -14.79
N PHE A 17 14.51 8.01 -15.77
CA PHE A 17 14.10 6.75 -16.37
C PHE A 17 14.56 5.58 -15.50
N VAL A 18 13.65 4.65 -15.23
CA VAL A 18 13.91 3.39 -14.52
C VAL A 18 13.37 2.25 -15.36
N GLY A 19 14.21 1.26 -15.64
CA GLY A 19 13.86 0.14 -16.51
C GLY A 19 14.99 -0.26 -17.45
N ILE A 20 14.69 -1.04 -18.49
CA ILE A 20 15.68 -1.63 -19.40
C ILE A 20 15.76 -0.80 -20.69
N GLU A 21 16.98 -0.45 -21.08
CA GLU A 21 17.30 0.27 -22.32
C GLU A 21 18.37 -0.50 -23.12
N LYS A 22 18.20 -0.61 -24.44
CA LYS A 22 19.23 -1.12 -25.35
C LYS A 22 20.05 0.06 -25.86
N LYS A 23 21.36 0.05 -25.59
CA LYS A 23 22.32 1.02 -26.12
C LYS A 23 23.49 0.31 -26.78
N ARG A 24 23.72 0.60 -28.06
CA ARG A 24 24.81 0.01 -28.87
C ARG A 24 24.80 -1.53 -28.81
N GLY A 25 23.61 -2.11 -28.89
CA GLY A 25 23.42 -3.56 -28.82
C GLY A 25 23.52 -4.18 -27.42
N LYS A 26 23.76 -3.40 -26.36
CA LYS A 26 23.84 -3.91 -24.97
C LYS A 26 22.62 -3.49 -24.16
N LEU A 27 22.13 -4.39 -23.32
CA LEU A 27 21.03 -4.13 -22.38
C LEU A 27 21.57 -3.49 -21.10
N ILE A 28 20.98 -2.37 -20.72
CA ILE A 28 21.31 -1.61 -19.52
C ILE A 28 20.05 -1.53 -18.66
N PHE A 29 20.16 -1.97 -17.41
CA PHE A 29 19.12 -1.81 -16.41
C PHE A 29 19.34 -0.49 -15.66
N HIS A 30 18.55 0.52 -16.01
CA HIS A 30 18.53 1.79 -15.30
C HIS A 30 17.81 1.65 -13.96
N LEU A 31 18.59 1.73 -12.88
CA LEU A 31 18.10 1.60 -11.52
C LEU A 31 17.56 2.94 -11.00
N PRO A 32 16.63 2.91 -10.03
CA PRO A 32 16.17 4.12 -9.37
C PRO A 32 17.30 4.94 -8.73
N LYS A 33 17.13 6.26 -8.66
CA LYS A 33 17.95 7.09 -7.79
C LYS A 33 17.81 6.59 -6.35
N GLY A 34 18.92 6.55 -5.62
CA GLY A 34 19.00 6.01 -4.25
C GLY A 34 19.93 4.81 -4.15
N PHE A 35 20.07 4.03 -5.23
CA PHE A 35 21.17 3.08 -5.39
C PHE A 35 22.47 3.83 -5.68
N THR A 36 23.59 3.23 -5.27
CA THR A 36 24.94 3.74 -5.56
C THR A 36 25.58 2.85 -6.60
N GLN A 37 26.21 3.43 -7.63
CA GLN A 37 26.87 2.66 -8.70
C GLN A 37 28.01 1.77 -8.17
N ASP A 38 28.61 2.16 -7.04
CA ASP A 38 29.71 1.43 -6.39
C ASP A 38 29.24 0.26 -5.52
N ASP A 39 27.93 0.03 -5.37
CA ASP A 39 27.42 -1.12 -4.60
C ASP A 39 27.63 -2.41 -5.42
N PRO A 40 28.49 -3.35 -4.97
CA PRO A 40 28.81 -4.56 -5.73
C PRO A 40 27.59 -5.48 -5.91
N ASN A 41 26.54 -5.31 -5.11
CA ASN A 41 25.36 -6.16 -5.17
C ASN A 41 24.45 -5.84 -6.37
N ILE A 42 24.56 -4.65 -6.96
CA ILE A 42 23.60 -4.21 -8.00
C ILE A 42 23.73 -4.97 -9.32
N ASP A 43 24.89 -5.60 -9.56
CA ASP A 43 25.18 -6.38 -10.76
C ASP A 43 25.04 -7.90 -10.56
N ILE A 44 24.71 -8.35 -9.33
CA ILE A 44 24.45 -9.77 -9.04
C ILE A 44 23.15 -10.21 -9.72
N PHE A 45 23.14 -11.42 -10.31
CA PHE A 45 21.99 -11.98 -11.03
C PHE A 45 20.71 -11.96 -10.20
N ASP A 46 20.75 -12.55 -9.00
CA ASP A 46 19.58 -12.66 -8.11
C ASP A 46 19.00 -11.30 -7.75
N PHE A 47 19.87 -10.32 -7.49
CA PHE A 47 19.45 -8.96 -7.17
C PHE A 47 18.76 -8.27 -8.36
N LYS A 48 19.32 -8.39 -9.56
CA LYS A 48 18.71 -7.84 -10.79
C LYS A 48 17.35 -8.47 -11.07
N CYS A 49 17.25 -9.79 -10.91
CA CYS A 49 16.02 -10.55 -11.08
C CYS A 49 14.95 -10.11 -10.07
N GLU A 50 15.27 -10.11 -8.77
CA GLU A 50 14.36 -9.68 -7.70
C GLU A 50 13.87 -8.24 -7.91
N LEU A 51 14.79 -7.32 -8.21
CA LEU A 51 14.47 -5.92 -8.43
C LEU A 51 13.57 -5.73 -9.66
N PHE A 52 13.84 -6.46 -10.75
CA PHE A 52 13.01 -6.42 -11.94
C PHE A 52 11.57 -6.82 -11.64
N PHE A 53 11.35 -7.95 -10.96
CA PHE A 53 10.00 -8.43 -10.63
C PHE A 53 9.26 -7.48 -9.67
N LYS A 54 9.96 -6.88 -8.70
CA LYS A 54 9.36 -5.84 -7.84
C LYS A 54 8.95 -4.60 -8.63
N LEU A 55 9.81 -4.11 -9.53
CA LEU A 55 9.49 -2.96 -10.38
C LEU A 55 8.39 -3.29 -11.39
N TYR A 56 8.31 -4.53 -11.86
CA TYR A 56 7.22 -5.02 -12.70
C TYR A 56 5.87 -5.00 -11.99
N LYS A 57 5.79 -5.51 -10.76
CA LYS A 57 4.58 -5.38 -9.93
C LYS A 57 4.17 -3.92 -9.73
N LEU A 58 5.16 -3.09 -9.38
CA LEU A 58 4.93 -1.67 -9.20
C LEU A 58 4.38 -1.02 -10.47
N LEU A 59 4.90 -1.38 -11.64
CA LEU A 59 4.40 -0.92 -12.95
C LEU A 59 2.94 -1.26 -13.19
N LYS A 60 2.54 -2.50 -12.93
CA LYS A 60 1.13 -2.91 -13.09
C LYS A 60 0.21 -2.12 -12.15
N ILE A 61 0.61 -1.91 -10.89
CA ILE A 61 -0.18 -1.11 -9.93
C ILE A 61 -0.33 0.34 -10.40
N ILE A 62 0.77 0.98 -10.81
CA ILE A 62 0.77 2.38 -11.26
C ILE A 62 -0.03 2.54 -12.56
N GLN A 63 0.11 1.60 -13.50
CA GLN A 63 -0.65 1.62 -14.75
C GLN A 63 -2.17 1.62 -14.46
N LYS A 64 -2.63 0.77 -13.54
CA LYS A 64 -4.03 0.75 -13.10
C LYS A 64 -4.47 2.09 -12.51
N ILE A 65 -3.66 2.69 -11.63
CA ILE A 65 -3.97 4.00 -11.02
C ILE A 65 -4.07 5.09 -12.09
N TYR A 66 -3.16 5.09 -13.07
CA TYR A 66 -3.16 6.13 -14.10
C TYR A 66 -4.33 5.96 -15.08
N GLN A 67 -4.78 4.72 -15.32
CA GLN A 67 -6.02 4.44 -16.04
C GLN A 67 -7.24 4.97 -15.25
N GLU A 68 -7.32 4.67 -13.95
CA GLU A 68 -8.40 5.13 -13.06
C GLU A 68 -8.50 6.66 -13.00
N LYS A 69 -7.37 7.36 -12.91
CA LYS A 69 -7.30 8.83 -12.86
C LYS A 69 -7.51 9.49 -14.23
N GLY A 70 -7.61 8.72 -15.31
CA GLY A 70 -7.76 9.23 -16.67
C GLY A 70 -6.51 9.91 -17.23
N TYR A 71 -5.33 9.63 -16.67
CA TYR A 71 -4.05 10.11 -17.21
C TYR A 71 -3.62 9.32 -18.44
N LEU A 72 -4.19 8.13 -18.64
CA LEU A 72 -4.06 7.35 -19.87
C LEU A 72 -5.30 7.61 -20.76
N GLN A 73 -5.07 8.12 -21.97
CA GLN A 73 -6.17 8.37 -22.93
C GLN A 73 -6.91 7.07 -23.25
N LYS A 74 -8.25 7.11 -23.24
CA LYS A 74 -9.17 5.96 -23.40
C LYS A 74 -9.05 5.18 -24.72
N ASN A 75 -8.24 5.63 -25.68
CA ASN A 75 -8.17 5.07 -27.03
C ASN A 75 -6.75 4.71 -27.45
N ILE A 76 -6.05 3.88 -26.65
CA ILE A 76 -4.83 3.25 -27.13
C ILE A 76 -5.19 1.83 -27.53
N LYS A 77 -5.49 1.65 -28.83
CA LYS A 77 -5.48 0.32 -29.44
C LYS A 77 -4.05 -0.18 -29.33
N VAL A 78 -3.84 -1.16 -28.46
CA VAL A 78 -2.68 -2.05 -28.53
C VAL A 78 -2.82 -2.76 -29.86
N ASN A 79 -2.04 -2.37 -30.87
CA ASN A 79 -1.92 -3.16 -32.09
C ASN A 79 -0.87 -4.23 -31.82
N ASP A 80 -1.26 -5.50 -32.00
CA ASP A 80 -0.57 -6.74 -31.60
C ASP A 80 0.84 -6.99 -32.18
N ARG A 81 1.51 -5.99 -32.75
CA ARG A 81 2.84 -6.16 -33.36
C ARG A 81 3.86 -5.07 -33.08
N ASP A 82 3.49 -4.05 -32.31
CA ASP A 82 4.44 -3.04 -31.86
C ASP A 82 4.04 -2.64 -30.44
N GLY A 83 4.78 -3.14 -29.44
CA GLY A 83 4.70 -2.78 -28.02
C GLY A 83 5.11 -1.33 -27.74
N VAL A 84 4.59 -0.40 -28.54
CA VAL A 84 4.66 1.03 -28.34
C VAL A 84 3.22 1.52 -28.21
N LEU A 85 2.98 2.36 -27.20
CA LEU A 85 1.94 3.39 -27.29
C LEU A 85 2.37 4.33 -28.44
N GLN A 86 2.27 3.87 -29.69
CA GLN A 86 2.76 4.61 -30.85
C GLN A 86 1.72 5.68 -31.17
N GLN A 87 1.99 6.92 -30.77
CA GLN A 87 1.97 7.95 -31.81
C GLN A 87 3.17 7.68 -32.70
N GLU A 88 2.88 7.49 -33.98
CA GLU A 88 3.76 7.06 -35.05
C GLU A 88 5.15 7.71 -35.01
N VAL A 89 6.18 6.86 -35.18
CA VAL A 89 7.49 7.20 -35.75
C VAL A 89 8.27 8.33 -35.05
N GLY A 90 9.27 7.94 -34.26
CA GLY A 90 10.65 8.48 -34.31
C GLY A 90 10.87 9.96 -34.63
N LYS A 91 10.06 10.87 -34.11
CA LYS A 91 10.32 12.31 -34.15
C LYS A 91 10.68 12.79 -32.78
N GLU A 92 11.87 13.38 -32.69
CA GLU A 92 12.27 14.26 -31.60
C GLU A 92 11.12 15.21 -31.27
N VAL A 93 10.48 14.99 -30.12
CA VAL A 93 9.60 15.99 -29.54
C VAL A 93 10.50 16.91 -28.71
N VAL A 94 10.65 18.12 -29.22
CA VAL A 94 11.18 19.27 -28.48
C VAL A 94 10.46 19.32 -27.12
N VAL A 95 11.27 19.21 -26.08
CA VAL A 95 10.86 19.32 -24.67
C VAL A 95 10.23 20.69 -24.47
N ASN A 96 8.89 20.72 -24.38
CA ASN A 96 8.17 21.80 -23.74
C ASN A 96 7.48 21.22 -22.49
N ASP A 97 7.72 21.89 -21.37
CA ASP A 97 7.36 21.55 -19.98
C ASP A 97 5.87 21.24 -19.76
N ASN A 98 5.37 20.11 -20.24
CA ASN A 98 4.11 19.52 -19.79
C ASN A 98 4.31 18.01 -19.58
N GLN A 99 4.31 17.65 -18.30
CA GLN A 99 4.70 16.36 -17.73
C GLN A 99 3.68 15.25 -18.05
N GLU A 100 3.84 14.56 -19.18
CA GLU A 100 3.23 13.25 -19.40
C GLU A 100 4.23 12.13 -19.04
N SER A 101 3.78 11.21 -18.20
CA SER A 101 4.50 9.98 -17.86
C SER A 101 4.37 8.99 -19.02
N ILE A 102 5.48 8.70 -19.68
CA ILE A 102 5.52 7.75 -20.80
C ILE A 102 5.92 6.37 -20.25
N PHE A 103 5.08 5.38 -20.51
CA PHE A 103 5.36 3.97 -20.25
C PHE A 103 5.99 3.32 -21.47
N TYR A 104 6.95 2.42 -21.26
CA TYR A 104 7.56 1.61 -22.31
C TYR A 104 7.31 0.14 -21.99
N SER A 105 6.73 -0.61 -22.93
CA SER A 105 6.45 -2.04 -22.79
C SER A 105 6.71 -2.74 -24.13
N LYS A 106 7.97 -2.84 -24.53
CA LYS A 106 8.38 -3.77 -25.60
C LYS A 106 8.60 -5.19 -25.08
N ILE A 107 8.50 -5.41 -23.77
CA ILE A 107 8.63 -6.73 -23.14
C ILE A 107 7.22 -7.30 -22.95
N ASP A 108 6.56 -7.60 -24.07
CA ASP A 108 5.24 -8.25 -24.07
C ASP A 108 5.33 -9.72 -23.64
N ALA A 109 6.55 -10.28 -23.54
CA ALA A 109 6.80 -11.68 -23.21
C ALA A 109 6.18 -12.14 -21.87
N LEU A 110 6.30 -11.34 -20.81
CA LEU A 110 5.71 -11.69 -19.50
C LEU A 110 4.20 -11.46 -19.49
N ASP A 111 3.76 -10.37 -20.11
CA ASP A 111 2.35 -10.01 -20.22
C ASP A 111 1.60 -11.08 -21.00
N ASN A 112 2.14 -11.59 -22.11
CA ASN A 112 1.52 -12.67 -22.88
C ASN A 112 1.31 -13.96 -22.04
N ILE A 113 2.29 -14.36 -21.23
CA ILE A 113 2.13 -15.55 -20.36
C ILE A 113 1.14 -15.29 -19.21
N LEU A 114 0.97 -14.04 -18.77
CA LEU A 114 0.05 -13.69 -17.68
C LEU A 114 -1.37 -13.37 -18.18
N ASP A 115 -1.53 -12.88 -19.41
CA ASP A 115 -2.79 -12.35 -19.95
C ASP A 115 -3.61 -13.38 -20.75
N ILE A 116 -2.96 -14.39 -21.36
CA ILE A 116 -3.62 -15.31 -22.31
C ILE A 116 -4.74 -16.14 -21.66
N TYR A 117 -4.46 -16.78 -20.53
CA TYR A 117 -5.48 -17.49 -19.76
C TYR A 117 -5.30 -17.22 -18.27
N ASP A 118 -6.31 -16.61 -17.64
CA ASP A 118 -6.47 -16.60 -16.18
C ASP A 118 -6.55 -18.05 -15.66
N GLU A 119 -6.14 -18.30 -14.41
CA GLU A 119 -6.08 -19.63 -13.81
C GLU A 119 -7.38 -20.42 -14.03
N LEU A 120 -8.53 -19.76 -13.88
CA LEU A 120 -9.85 -20.36 -14.09
C LEU A 120 -10.05 -20.89 -15.51
N LYS A 121 -9.51 -20.20 -16.52
CA LYS A 121 -9.61 -20.64 -17.92
C LYS A 121 -8.65 -21.80 -18.19
N ILE A 122 -7.43 -21.76 -17.62
CA ILE A 122 -6.48 -22.89 -17.70
C ILE A 122 -7.14 -24.15 -17.11
N LEU A 123 -7.74 -24.04 -15.93
CA LEU A 123 -8.43 -25.15 -15.26
C LEU A 123 -9.66 -25.62 -16.05
N ALA A 124 -10.41 -24.71 -16.67
CA ALA A 124 -11.51 -25.08 -17.56
C ALA A 124 -11.04 -25.87 -18.79
N LEU A 125 -9.89 -25.51 -19.36
CA LEU A 125 -9.27 -26.23 -20.48
C LEU A 125 -8.75 -27.60 -20.04
N VAL A 126 -8.02 -27.66 -18.93
CA VAL A 126 -7.51 -28.92 -18.35
C VAL A 126 -8.65 -29.87 -17.99
N SER A 127 -9.72 -29.37 -17.37
CA SER A 127 -10.92 -30.18 -17.03
C SER A 127 -11.71 -30.63 -18.26
N ARG A 128 -11.66 -29.88 -19.37
CA ARG A 128 -12.24 -30.30 -20.65
C ARG A 128 -11.44 -31.45 -21.26
N LEU A 129 -10.12 -31.41 -21.18
CA LEU A 129 -9.21 -32.43 -21.71
C LEU A 129 -9.23 -33.74 -20.89
N SER A 130 -9.56 -33.67 -19.59
CA SER A 130 -9.46 -34.80 -18.65
C SER A 130 -10.75 -35.62 -18.43
N LYS A 131 -11.86 -35.33 -19.14
CA LYS A 131 -13.10 -36.11 -19.00
C LYS A 131 -12.95 -37.51 -19.64
N SER A 132 -13.04 -38.55 -18.81
CA SER A 132 -12.86 -39.95 -19.20
C SER A 132 -14.01 -40.53 -20.02
N GLU A 133 -13.71 -41.56 -20.81
CA GLU A 133 -14.59 -42.29 -21.73
C GLU A 133 -15.68 -43.17 -21.05
N THR A 134 -15.76 -43.18 -19.73
CA THR A 134 -16.62 -44.10 -18.98
C THR A 134 -18.05 -43.58 -18.87
N ILE A 135 -18.98 -44.20 -19.62
CA ILE A 135 -20.41 -43.95 -19.49
C ILE A 135 -20.87 -44.37 -18.09
N ASP A 136 -21.37 -43.42 -17.30
CA ASP A 136 -21.96 -43.67 -15.99
C ASP A 136 -23.35 -44.33 -16.14
N TYR A 137 -23.35 -45.66 -16.22
CA TYR A 137 -24.56 -46.47 -16.36
C TYR A 137 -25.56 -46.30 -15.20
N SER A 138 -25.16 -45.74 -14.04
CA SER A 138 -26.08 -45.46 -12.94
C SER A 138 -27.15 -44.41 -13.31
N LYS A 139 -26.88 -43.60 -14.34
CA LYS A 139 -27.76 -42.55 -14.84
C LYS A 139 -28.56 -42.93 -16.09
N ILE A 140 -28.52 -44.20 -16.51
CA ILE A 140 -29.22 -44.66 -17.72
C ILE A 140 -30.73 -44.41 -17.66
N HIS A 141 -31.31 -44.38 -16.46
CA HIS A 141 -32.72 -44.04 -16.23
C HIS A 141 -33.11 -42.67 -16.81
N ARG A 142 -32.17 -41.72 -16.91
CA ARG A 142 -32.42 -40.38 -17.50
C ARG A 142 -32.66 -40.43 -19.00
N TYR A 143 -32.16 -41.47 -19.68
CA TYR A 143 -32.26 -41.64 -21.13
C TYR A 143 -33.36 -42.61 -21.55
N LEU A 144 -34.11 -43.20 -20.60
CA LEU A 144 -35.24 -44.09 -20.89
C LEU A 144 -36.35 -43.42 -21.69
N HIS A 145 -36.50 -42.10 -21.62
CA HIS A 145 -37.46 -41.38 -22.46
C HIS A 145 -37.11 -41.43 -23.96
N LYS A 146 -35.87 -41.81 -24.31
CA LYS A 146 -35.39 -42.04 -25.69
C LYS A 146 -35.24 -43.55 -26.01
N ALA A 147 -35.65 -44.42 -25.10
CA ALA A 147 -35.51 -45.87 -25.27
C ALA A 147 -36.60 -46.45 -26.18
N ILE A 148 -36.17 -47.32 -27.09
CA ILE A 148 -36.99 -48.23 -27.87
C ILE A 148 -36.99 -49.59 -27.17
N PHE A 149 -38.17 -50.06 -26.78
CA PHE A 149 -38.33 -51.35 -26.11
C PHE A 149 -38.50 -52.46 -27.15
N LEU A 150 -37.57 -53.40 -27.16
CA LEU A 150 -37.59 -54.56 -28.05
C LEU A 150 -38.54 -55.63 -27.50
N ASN A 151 -39.04 -56.50 -28.38
CA ASN A 151 -40.03 -57.55 -28.04
C ASN A 151 -39.53 -58.57 -26.99
N ASN A 152 -38.22 -58.62 -26.73
CA ASN A 152 -37.59 -59.44 -25.69
C ASN A 152 -37.44 -58.71 -24.34
N GLY A 153 -38.01 -57.52 -24.20
CA GLY A 153 -37.90 -56.68 -22.99
C GLY A 153 -36.57 -55.93 -22.86
N ALA A 154 -35.67 -56.03 -23.84
CA ALA A 154 -34.43 -55.25 -23.84
C ALA A 154 -34.70 -53.80 -24.25
N ILE A 155 -33.96 -52.88 -23.61
CA ILE A 155 -34.02 -51.46 -23.90
C ILE A 155 -32.89 -51.10 -24.87
N PHE A 156 -33.26 -50.56 -26.02
CA PHE A 156 -32.33 -50.03 -27.01
C PHE A 156 -32.45 -48.51 -27.08
N ILE A 157 -31.38 -47.78 -26.78
CA ILE A 157 -31.35 -46.31 -26.90
C ILE A 157 -30.48 -45.98 -28.12
N GLU A 158 -31.10 -45.41 -29.15
CA GLU A 158 -30.47 -45.18 -30.46
C GLU A 158 -29.33 -44.15 -30.39
N SER A 159 -29.48 -43.12 -29.57
CA SER A 159 -28.42 -42.15 -29.30
C SER A 159 -28.49 -41.64 -27.86
N ILE A 160 -27.34 -41.67 -27.19
CA ILE A 160 -27.12 -40.92 -25.95
C ILE A 160 -26.38 -39.67 -26.37
N ASP A 161 -26.90 -38.49 -26.01
CA ASP A 161 -26.16 -37.22 -26.18
C ASP A 161 -25.01 -37.18 -25.16
N THR A 162 -24.01 -38.04 -25.37
CA THR A 162 -22.74 -37.90 -24.68
C THR A 162 -21.96 -36.76 -25.33
N PRO A 163 -21.20 -35.97 -24.54
CA PRO A 163 -20.23 -35.06 -25.14
C PRO A 163 -19.37 -35.86 -26.13
N ARG A 164 -19.22 -35.34 -27.35
CA ARG A 164 -18.50 -35.93 -28.49
C ARG A 164 -17.23 -36.66 -28.03
N GLN A 165 -16.99 -37.84 -28.60
CA GLN A 165 -15.71 -38.55 -28.51
C GLN A 165 -14.58 -37.60 -28.93
N GLN A 166 -13.86 -37.05 -27.96
CA GLN A 166 -12.54 -36.48 -28.16
C GLN A 166 -11.56 -37.48 -27.57
N ILE A 167 -10.59 -37.87 -28.39
CA ILE A 167 -9.42 -38.67 -27.99
C ILE A 167 -8.89 -38.08 -26.68
N SER A 168 -8.79 -38.90 -25.62
CA SER A 168 -8.19 -38.44 -24.37
C SER A 168 -6.73 -38.12 -24.62
N TYR A 169 -6.41 -36.85 -24.76
CA TYR A 169 -5.05 -36.40 -24.58
C TYR A 169 -4.88 -36.16 -23.08
N GLU A 170 -3.93 -36.86 -22.47
CA GLU A 170 -3.19 -36.33 -21.32
C GLU A 170 -2.97 -34.82 -21.56
N ALA A 171 -3.05 -33.98 -20.52
CA ALA A 171 -2.90 -32.54 -20.68
C ALA A 171 -1.78 -32.25 -21.68
N SER A 172 -2.12 -31.64 -22.82
CA SER A 172 -1.18 -31.56 -23.95
C SER A 172 0.13 -30.99 -23.44
N ASP A 173 1.26 -31.56 -23.85
CA ASP A 173 2.59 -31.16 -23.37
C ASP A 173 2.81 -29.64 -23.46
N ILE A 174 2.15 -28.95 -24.42
CA ILE A 174 2.15 -27.49 -24.54
C ILE A 174 1.49 -26.77 -23.33
N VAL A 175 0.41 -27.32 -22.80
CA VAL A 175 -0.31 -26.81 -21.62
C VAL A 175 0.53 -27.05 -20.38
N GLU A 176 1.18 -28.20 -20.27
CA GLU A 176 2.10 -28.47 -19.16
C GLU A 176 3.31 -27.52 -19.18
N MET A 177 3.86 -27.26 -20.38
CA MET A 177 4.93 -26.27 -20.59
C MET A 177 4.50 -24.86 -20.20
N TYR A 178 3.31 -24.43 -20.63
CA TYR A 178 2.75 -23.14 -20.27
C TYR A 178 2.57 -23.03 -18.74
N CYS A 179 1.98 -24.05 -18.11
CA CYS A 179 1.80 -24.11 -16.66
C CYS A 179 3.15 -24.03 -15.91
N TYR A 180 4.22 -24.62 -16.44
CA TYR A 180 5.56 -24.48 -15.88
C TYR A 180 6.06 -23.03 -15.93
N LEU A 181 6.02 -22.39 -17.10
CA LEU A 181 6.46 -21.00 -17.24
C LEU A 181 5.63 -20.04 -16.39
N PHE A 182 4.31 -20.22 -16.40
CA PHE A 182 3.39 -19.46 -15.57
C PHE A 182 3.71 -19.63 -14.08
N SER A 183 3.93 -20.87 -13.62
CA SER A 183 4.28 -21.16 -12.23
C SER A 183 5.59 -20.51 -11.80
N GLU A 184 6.64 -20.56 -12.63
CA GLU A 184 7.93 -19.93 -12.32
C GLU A 184 7.80 -18.39 -12.22
N ILE A 185 7.04 -17.77 -13.12
CA ILE A 185 6.78 -16.32 -13.10
C ILE A 185 5.97 -15.95 -11.84
N GLN A 186 4.89 -16.67 -11.56
CA GLN A 186 4.02 -16.45 -10.39
C GLN A 186 4.79 -16.60 -9.07
N GLN A 187 5.66 -17.61 -8.97
CA GLN A 187 6.55 -17.78 -7.82
C GLN A 187 7.50 -16.60 -7.63
N LYS A 188 8.06 -16.03 -8.71
CA LYS A 188 8.90 -14.82 -8.62
C LYS A 188 8.12 -13.56 -8.31
N LEU A 189 6.84 -13.51 -8.70
CA LEU A 189 5.92 -12.50 -8.23
C LEU A 189 5.57 -12.73 -6.75
N GLY A 190 5.73 -13.93 -6.20
CA GLY A 190 5.32 -14.25 -4.83
C GLY A 190 3.80 -14.36 -4.70
N GLU A 191 3.16 -14.79 -5.77
CA GLU A 191 1.73 -15.09 -5.84
C GLU A 191 1.53 -16.61 -5.69
N ASN A 192 0.39 -17.01 -5.14
CA ASN A 192 0.09 -18.43 -4.92
C ASN A 192 -0.40 -19.03 -6.22
N VAL A 193 0.23 -20.13 -6.63
CA VAL A 193 -0.20 -20.90 -7.80
C VAL A 193 -1.23 -21.94 -7.38
N ASN A 194 -2.29 -22.10 -8.17
CA ASN A 194 -3.27 -23.16 -7.97
C ASN A 194 -2.59 -24.57 -7.91
N PRO A 195 -2.95 -25.45 -6.95
CA PRO A 195 -2.38 -26.79 -6.84
C PRO A 195 -2.45 -27.65 -8.12
N GLU A 196 -3.51 -27.50 -8.93
CA GLU A 196 -3.64 -28.25 -10.19
C GLU A 196 -2.64 -27.76 -11.24
N ILE A 197 -2.46 -26.44 -11.36
CA ILE A 197 -1.45 -25.83 -12.24
C ILE A 197 -0.04 -26.21 -11.78
N ALA A 198 0.21 -26.17 -10.47
CA ALA A 198 1.47 -26.61 -9.88
C ALA A 198 1.78 -28.09 -10.16
N THR A 199 0.73 -28.94 -10.19
CA THR A 199 0.88 -30.36 -10.55
C THR A 199 1.28 -30.52 -12.02
N LEU A 200 0.64 -29.81 -12.94
CA LEU A 200 0.99 -29.82 -14.38
C LEU A 200 2.40 -29.27 -14.62
N SER A 201 2.75 -28.18 -13.94
CA SER A 201 4.10 -27.63 -13.94
C SER A 201 5.15 -28.65 -13.46
N THR A 202 4.81 -29.46 -12.46
CA THR A 202 5.72 -30.47 -11.90
C THR A 202 5.91 -31.63 -12.87
N ARG A 203 4.83 -32.09 -13.53
CA ARG A 203 4.91 -33.10 -14.58
C ARG A 203 5.80 -32.67 -15.75
N PHE A 204 5.63 -31.44 -16.23
CA PHE A 204 6.49 -30.89 -17.27
C PHE A 204 7.96 -30.89 -16.83
N ARG A 205 8.22 -30.40 -15.61
CA ARG A 205 9.56 -30.32 -15.05
C ARG A 205 10.21 -31.71 -14.95
N GLU A 206 9.50 -32.71 -14.43
CA GLU A 206 9.98 -34.10 -14.31
C GLU A 206 10.27 -34.72 -15.69
N LYS A 207 9.44 -34.42 -16.69
CA LYS A 207 9.53 -35.01 -18.03
C LYS A 207 10.64 -34.39 -18.90
N TYR A 208 10.87 -33.09 -18.81
CA TYR A 208 11.74 -32.35 -19.74
C TYR A 208 12.96 -31.68 -19.12
N ILE A 209 12.94 -31.33 -17.82
CA ILE A 209 13.98 -30.45 -17.22
C ILE A 209 14.80 -31.18 -16.14
N GLY A 210 14.15 -31.87 -15.19
CA GLY A 210 14.75 -32.45 -13.99
C GLY A 210 14.51 -31.63 -12.71
N ASP A 211 14.61 -32.27 -11.54
CA ASP A 211 14.09 -31.76 -10.25
C ASP A 211 14.84 -30.57 -9.62
N GLU A 212 16.06 -30.25 -10.06
CA GLU A 212 16.92 -29.25 -9.39
C GLU A 212 16.97 -27.87 -10.09
N TYR A 213 16.21 -27.67 -11.16
CA TYR A 213 16.41 -26.56 -12.08
C TYR A 213 15.21 -25.59 -12.12
N SER A 214 15.34 -24.43 -11.48
CA SER A 214 14.44 -23.27 -11.67
C SER A 214 14.90 -22.40 -12.83
N LEU A 215 13.94 -21.88 -13.59
CA LEU A 215 14.13 -21.02 -14.76
C LEU A 215 15.01 -19.79 -14.44
N PHE A 216 14.96 -19.31 -13.20
CA PHE A 216 15.63 -18.10 -12.76
C PHE A 216 16.80 -18.40 -11.81
N SER A 217 17.60 -19.43 -12.12
CA SER A 217 18.86 -19.72 -11.43
C SER A 217 20.06 -19.39 -12.30
N GLU A 218 21.02 -18.60 -11.77
CA GLU A 218 22.15 -18.07 -12.56
C GLU A 218 22.96 -19.16 -13.27
N THR A 219 23.22 -20.27 -12.58
CA THR A 219 24.07 -21.35 -13.08
C THR A 219 23.43 -22.15 -14.22
N ASN A 220 22.10 -22.25 -14.22
CA ASN A 220 21.38 -23.18 -15.09
C ASN A 220 20.51 -22.48 -16.12
N TYR A 221 20.34 -21.15 -16.01
CA TYR A 221 19.51 -20.33 -16.88
C TYR A 221 19.75 -20.58 -18.39
N PRO A 222 21.00 -20.59 -18.92
CA PRO A 222 21.23 -20.82 -20.35
C PRO A 222 20.81 -22.22 -20.78
N SER A 223 21.17 -23.23 -19.99
CA SER A 223 20.85 -24.64 -20.27
C SER A 223 19.34 -24.89 -20.23
N ILE A 224 18.63 -24.33 -19.25
CA ILE A 224 17.16 -24.49 -19.14
C ILE A 224 16.47 -23.84 -20.35
N ILE A 225 16.96 -22.69 -20.82
CA ILE A 225 16.38 -22.02 -21.99
C ILE A 225 16.57 -22.84 -23.26
N GLU A 226 17.75 -23.44 -23.47
CA GLU A 226 17.97 -24.36 -24.59
C GLU A 226 17.03 -25.58 -24.48
N THR A 227 16.94 -26.21 -23.31
CA THR A 227 16.03 -27.33 -23.07
C THR A 227 14.57 -26.96 -23.34
N LEU A 228 14.12 -25.76 -22.94
CA LEU A 228 12.76 -25.30 -23.21
C LEU A 228 12.50 -25.06 -24.69
N ARG A 229 13.49 -24.55 -25.44
CA ARG A 229 13.37 -24.36 -26.90
C ARG A 229 13.29 -25.71 -27.61
N ASP A 230 14.16 -26.65 -27.25
CA ASP A 230 14.14 -28.01 -27.79
C ASP A 230 12.84 -28.74 -27.44
N ALA A 231 12.33 -28.55 -26.22
CA ALA A 231 11.04 -29.09 -25.79
C ALA A 231 9.89 -28.51 -26.62
N LEU A 232 9.85 -27.19 -26.86
CA LEU A 232 8.81 -26.56 -27.67
C LEU A 232 8.82 -27.10 -29.11
N GLU A 233 9.99 -27.19 -29.74
CA GLU A 233 10.12 -27.75 -31.10
C GLU A 233 9.66 -29.21 -31.15
N THR A 234 10.01 -29.99 -30.12
CA THR A 234 9.59 -31.39 -30.00
C THR A 234 8.07 -31.50 -29.87
N ILE A 235 7.46 -30.71 -28.97
CA ILE A 235 6.02 -30.69 -28.76
C ILE A 235 5.31 -30.29 -30.06
N ASP A 236 5.81 -29.28 -30.77
CA ASP A 236 5.20 -28.82 -32.01
C ASP A 236 5.26 -29.84 -33.15
N LYS A 237 6.36 -30.59 -33.23
CA LYS A 237 6.54 -31.64 -34.23
C LYS A 237 5.66 -32.87 -33.98
N TYR A 238 5.44 -33.23 -32.72
CA TYR A 238 4.73 -34.47 -32.35
C TYR A 238 3.26 -34.26 -31.98
N THR A 239 2.77 -33.02 -31.89
CA THR A 239 1.35 -32.73 -31.67
C THR A 239 0.56 -32.87 -32.98
N PRO A 240 -0.32 -33.90 -33.12
CA PRO A 240 -0.97 -34.21 -34.39
C PRO A 240 -2.17 -33.31 -34.72
N LEU A 241 -2.83 -32.73 -33.72
CA LEU A 241 -3.97 -31.82 -33.89
C LEU A 241 -3.68 -30.52 -33.13
N LYS A 242 -3.58 -29.42 -33.87
CA LYS A 242 -3.31 -28.07 -33.35
C LYS A 242 -4.57 -27.24 -33.49
N ASP A 243 -5.32 -27.10 -32.40
CA ASP A 243 -6.50 -26.25 -32.33
C ASP A 243 -6.12 -24.80 -32.02
N ILE A 244 -7.12 -23.92 -31.90
CA ILE A 244 -6.86 -22.50 -31.63
C ILE A 244 -6.19 -22.29 -30.27
N ASP A 245 -6.59 -23.08 -29.26
CA ASP A 245 -6.04 -23.00 -27.91
C ASP A 245 -4.57 -23.43 -27.91
N TYR A 246 -4.20 -24.46 -28.68
CA TYR A 246 -2.81 -24.85 -28.90
C TYR A 246 -1.96 -23.69 -29.45
N TRP A 247 -2.44 -23.03 -30.50
CA TRP A 247 -1.70 -21.93 -31.13
C TRP A 247 -1.57 -20.72 -30.20
N ASP A 248 -2.60 -20.43 -29.40
CA ASP A 248 -2.52 -19.39 -28.37
C ASP A 248 -1.39 -19.67 -27.37
N PHE A 249 -1.29 -20.92 -26.87
CA PHE A 249 -0.20 -21.31 -25.97
C PHE A 249 1.17 -21.30 -26.68
N TYR A 250 1.24 -21.85 -27.89
CA TYR A 250 2.48 -21.90 -28.66
C TYR A 250 3.03 -20.49 -28.91
N ASP A 251 2.20 -19.57 -29.40
CA ASP A 251 2.59 -18.18 -29.67
C ASP A 251 3.05 -17.46 -28.40
N ALA A 252 2.41 -17.73 -27.25
CA ALA A 252 2.82 -17.20 -25.95
C ALA A 252 4.23 -17.64 -25.57
N ILE A 253 4.45 -18.95 -25.63
CA ILE A 253 5.70 -19.59 -25.23
C ILE A 253 6.81 -19.20 -26.20
N GLU A 254 6.53 -19.18 -27.50
CA GLU A 254 7.47 -18.77 -28.53
C GLU A 254 7.88 -17.30 -28.31
N LYS A 255 6.93 -16.38 -28.12
CA LYS A 255 7.23 -14.98 -27.78
C LYS A 255 8.00 -14.85 -26.47
N PHE A 256 7.78 -15.72 -25.49
CA PHE A 256 8.53 -15.68 -24.24
C PHE A 256 9.99 -16.13 -24.41
N LEU A 257 10.21 -17.27 -25.07
CA LEU A 257 11.51 -17.91 -25.27
C LEU A 257 12.37 -17.21 -26.33
N PHE A 258 11.74 -16.87 -27.46
CA PHE A 258 12.39 -16.31 -28.64
C PHE A 258 12.15 -14.82 -28.84
N GLY A 259 11.17 -14.23 -28.13
CA GLY A 259 10.81 -12.81 -28.24
C GLY A 259 12.05 -11.93 -28.36
N GLU A 260 12.19 -11.36 -29.54
CA GLU A 260 13.41 -10.70 -29.98
C GLU A 260 13.64 -9.44 -29.14
N LEU A 261 14.65 -9.46 -28.29
CA LEU A 261 15.34 -8.23 -27.92
C LEU A 261 16.22 -7.73 -29.10
N ASP A 262 16.27 -8.48 -30.20
CA ASP A 262 17.14 -8.31 -31.36
C ASP A 262 16.60 -7.45 -32.49
N ASP A 263 15.39 -6.90 -32.32
CA ASP A 263 14.75 -6.05 -33.31
C ASP A 263 15.42 -4.64 -33.38
N THR A 264 16.61 -4.62 -33.97
CA THR A 264 17.43 -3.59 -34.65
C THR A 264 17.47 -2.13 -34.20
N LYS A 265 16.76 -1.69 -33.16
CA LYS A 265 16.72 -0.28 -32.73
C LYS A 265 17.11 -0.11 -31.27
N ASP A 266 18.21 0.61 -31.05
CA ASP A 266 18.56 1.18 -29.74
C ASP A 266 17.39 2.01 -29.19
N GLY A 267 17.20 1.97 -27.87
CA GLY A 267 16.14 2.71 -27.19
C GLY A 267 15.63 2.07 -25.91
N LYS A 268 14.68 2.74 -25.25
CA LYS A 268 14.02 2.26 -24.04
C LYS A 268 13.07 1.11 -24.40
N ILE A 269 13.25 -0.02 -23.74
CA ILE A 269 12.52 -1.26 -24.01
C ILE A 269 11.39 -1.41 -23.01
N TRP A 270 11.70 -1.27 -21.72
CA TRP A 270 10.74 -1.49 -20.65
C TRP A 270 10.96 -0.54 -19.49
N GLY A 271 9.88 -0.10 -18.86
CA GLY A 271 9.91 0.68 -17.63
C GLY A 271 9.23 2.03 -17.78
N PHE A 272 9.65 2.98 -16.96
CA PHE A 272 8.95 4.25 -16.79
C PHE A 272 9.86 5.42 -17.10
N ASN A 273 9.36 6.33 -17.93
CA ASN A 273 9.86 7.69 -17.89
C ASN A 273 9.29 8.42 -16.66
N ASN A 274 10.00 9.43 -16.17
CA ASN A 274 9.51 10.29 -15.09
C ASN A 274 9.21 9.53 -13.78
N PHE A 275 10.06 8.58 -13.39
CA PHE A 275 9.93 7.81 -12.15
C PHE A 275 9.83 8.68 -10.88
N HIS A 276 10.20 9.97 -10.94
CA HIS A 276 9.98 10.90 -9.83
C HIS A 276 8.51 10.99 -9.38
N SER A 277 7.54 10.88 -10.30
CA SER A 277 6.11 10.89 -9.98
C SER A 277 5.67 9.58 -9.31
N VAL A 278 6.22 8.45 -9.78
CA VAL A 278 6.01 7.13 -9.16
C VAL A 278 6.58 7.13 -7.75
N TRP A 279 7.80 7.66 -7.58
CA TRP A 279 8.44 7.83 -6.30
C TRP A 279 7.61 8.67 -5.32
N GLU A 280 7.11 9.82 -5.76
CA GLU A 280 6.21 10.68 -4.97
C GLU A 280 4.96 9.91 -4.51
N GLY A 281 4.27 9.23 -5.44
CA GLY A 281 3.06 8.46 -5.13
C GLY A 281 3.30 7.32 -4.12
N ILE A 282 4.41 6.59 -4.25
CA ILE A 282 4.80 5.52 -3.33
C ILE A 282 5.11 6.08 -1.94
N CYS A 283 5.90 7.15 -1.85
CA CYS A 283 6.23 7.80 -0.58
C CYS A 283 5.00 8.36 0.13
N LEU A 284 4.10 9.03 -0.59
CA LEU A 284 2.87 9.57 -0.01
C LEU A 284 1.94 8.45 0.45
N THR A 285 1.83 7.37 -0.33
CA THR A 285 1.02 6.20 0.08
C THR A 285 1.56 5.56 1.35
N TYR A 286 2.88 5.41 1.47
CA TYR A 286 3.51 4.97 2.71
C TYR A 286 3.19 5.91 3.87
N LEU A 287 3.31 7.23 3.68
CA LEU A 287 2.96 8.22 4.69
C LEU A 287 1.51 8.07 5.17
N LEU A 288 0.56 7.86 4.26
CA LEU A 288 -0.86 7.66 4.58
C LEU A 288 -1.11 6.39 5.40
N LYS A 289 -0.44 5.28 5.06
CA LYS A 289 -0.60 4.02 5.79
C LYS A 289 -0.05 4.11 7.22
N GLN A 290 0.97 4.94 7.45
CA GLN A 290 1.61 5.10 8.76
C GLN A 290 1.04 6.25 9.61
N THR A 291 0.25 7.15 9.02
CA THR A 291 -0.23 8.36 9.70
C THR A 291 -1.74 8.32 9.85
N ASN A 292 -2.24 8.53 11.07
CA ASN A 292 -3.67 8.67 11.29
C ASN A 292 -4.20 9.91 10.53
N SER A 293 -5.28 9.71 9.77
CA SER A 293 -5.87 10.71 8.85
C SER A 293 -6.18 12.05 9.50
N CYS A 294 -6.45 12.09 10.81
CA CYS A 294 -6.75 13.34 11.52
C CYS A 294 -5.55 14.29 11.60
N PHE A 295 -4.32 13.76 11.56
CA PHE A 295 -3.08 14.54 11.65
C PHE A 295 -2.59 15.03 10.28
N ILE A 296 -3.24 14.61 9.19
CA ILE A 296 -2.91 15.05 7.84
C ILE A 296 -3.65 16.36 7.58
N SER A 297 -2.89 17.45 7.53
CA SER A 297 -3.44 18.80 7.31
C SER A 297 -3.52 19.16 5.83
N TYR A 298 -2.62 18.59 5.02
CA TYR A 298 -2.61 18.73 3.56
C TYR A 298 -2.01 17.48 2.92
N LEU A 299 -2.48 17.13 1.72
CA LEU A 299 -1.92 16.06 0.90
C LEU A 299 -2.15 16.37 -0.58
N ASN A 300 -1.08 16.34 -1.38
CA ASN A 300 -1.17 16.30 -2.83
C ASN A 300 -1.54 14.87 -3.28
N SER A 301 -2.78 14.67 -3.68
CA SER A 301 -3.31 13.34 -3.97
C SER A 301 -3.18 12.91 -5.44
N ARG A 302 -2.37 13.62 -6.25
CA ARG A 302 -2.28 13.42 -7.70
C ARG A 302 -1.90 11.99 -8.10
N TYR A 303 -0.91 11.41 -7.43
CA TYR A 303 -0.35 10.10 -7.77
C TYR A 303 -0.76 8.98 -6.79
N ILE A 304 -1.87 9.17 -6.07
CA ILE A 304 -2.37 8.23 -5.06
C ILE A 304 -3.67 7.60 -5.54
N ALA A 305 -3.80 6.28 -5.35
CA ALA A 305 -5.01 5.53 -5.68
C ALA A 305 -6.25 6.11 -4.98
N SER A 306 -7.38 6.15 -5.68
CA SER A 306 -8.62 6.73 -5.16
C SER A 306 -9.15 5.98 -3.94
N GLU A 307 -8.97 4.65 -3.90
CA GLU A 307 -9.35 3.79 -2.77
C GLU A 307 -8.64 4.21 -1.47
N ILE A 308 -7.34 4.48 -1.55
CA ILE A 308 -6.52 4.91 -0.41
C ILE A 308 -6.98 6.29 0.08
N ILE A 309 -7.33 7.20 -0.85
CA ILE A 309 -7.83 8.54 -0.52
C ILE A 309 -9.22 8.45 0.12
N ALA A 310 -10.08 7.51 -0.29
CA ALA A 310 -11.43 7.38 0.24
C ALA A 310 -11.45 7.09 1.75
N HIS A 311 -10.40 6.47 2.29
CA HIS A 311 -10.23 6.25 3.72
C HIS A 311 -9.86 7.52 4.51
N LEU A 312 -9.46 8.60 3.85
CA LEU A 312 -9.24 9.90 4.48
C LEU A 312 -10.60 10.55 4.76
N SER A 313 -11.11 10.39 5.99
CA SER A 313 -12.27 11.17 6.45
C SER A 313 -11.91 12.65 6.53
N TYR A 314 -12.23 13.40 5.47
CA TYR A 314 -12.04 14.85 5.41
C TYR A 314 -12.77 15.61 6.54
N LYS A 315 -13.73 14.97 7.24
CA LYS A 315 -14.47 15.59 8.35
C LYS A 315 -13.68 15.72 9.66
N ASN A 316 -12.57 14.99 9.81
CA ASN A 316 -11.90 14.83 11.12
C ASN A 316 -10.44 15.31 11.11
N ARG A 317 -10.09 16.35 10.33
CA ARG A 317 -8.74 16.94 10.40
C ARG A 317 -8.65 17.88 11.60
N ILE A 318 -7.52 17.83 12.32
CA ILE A 318 -7.24 18.77 13.41
C ILE A 318 -7.19 20.21 12.85
N ILE A 319 -6.52 20.38 11.70
CA ILE A 319 -6.48 21.60 10.91
C ILE A 319 -6.57 21.21 9.44
N ASP A 320 -7.36 21.93 8.67
CA ASP A 320 -7.36 21.81 7.22
C ASP A 320 -6.58 22.97 6.59
N LEU A 321 -5.55 22.62 5.81
CA LEU A 321 -4.68 23.56 5.09
C LEU A 321 -4.85 23.46 3.57
N SER A 322 -5.87 22.74 3.08
CA SER A 322 -6.10 22.54 1.64
C SER A 322 -6.26 23.83 0.84
N ASN A 323 -6.77 24.91 1.44
CA ASN A 323 -7.11 26.15 0.72
C ASN A 323 -6.09 27.28 0.87
N ILE A 324 -4.93 27.04 1.48
CA ILE A 324 -3.95 28.12 1.77
C ILE A 324 -2.78 28.17 0.77
N PHE A 325 -2.63 27.16 -0.06
CA PHE A 325 -1.46 26.94 -0.92
C PHE A 325 -1.60 27.58 -2.30
N TYR A 326 -1.87 28.88 -2.32
CA TYR A 326 -2.10 29.65 -3.55
C TYR A 326 -1.48 31.05 -3.44
N VAL A 327 -0.72 31.45 -4.46
CA VAL A 327 -0.05 32.75 -4.52
C VAL A 327 -0.21 33.34 -5.92
N ASN A 328 -0.71 34.58 -6.00
CA ASN A 328 -0.78 35.37 -7.23
C ASN A 328 -1.40 34.64 -8.44
N GLY A 329 -2.52 33.93 -8.28
CA GLY A 329 -3.11 33.23 -9.43
C GLY A 329 -2.66 31.79 -9.61
N LYS A 330 -1.65 31.33 -8.85
CA LYS A 330 -0.99 30.05 -9.06
C LYS A 330 -1.00 29.20 -7.80
N ASP A 331 -1.39 27.94 -7.96
CA ASP A 331 -1.25 26.94 -6.91
C ASP A 331 0.22 26.63 -6.66
N ILE A 332 0.62 26.66 -5.40
CA ILE A 332 1.96 26.25 -4.96
C ILE A 332 1.76 25.34 -3.76
N PHE A 333 1.74 24.04 -4.01
CA PHE A 333 1.44 23.03 -3.00
C PHE A 333 2.69 22.22 -2.61
N PRO A 334 2.88 21.94 -1.31
CA PRO A 334 3.79 20.89 -0.85
C PRO A 334 3.25 19.51 -1.21
N ASP A 335 4.03 18.44 -1.03
CA ASP A 335 3.53 17.09 -1.29
C ASP A 335 2.65 16.60 -0.13
N ALA A 336 3.04 16.88 1.11
CA ALA A 336 2.21 16.63 2.29
C ALA A 336 2.50 17.63 3.42
N VAL A 337 1.51 17.87 4.27
CA VAL A 337 1.67 18.57 5.54
C VAL A 337 1.01 17.76 6.64
N ILE A 338 1.80 17.37 7.65
CA ILE A 338 1.33 16.57 8.78
C ILE A 338 1.58 17.28 10.10
N LEU A 339 0.80 16.92 11.11
CA LEU A 339 1.02 17.32 12.49
C LEU A 339 1.83 16.25 13.21
N SER A 340 2.84 16.68 13.94
CA SER A 340 3.77 15.81 14.67
C SER A 340 3.97 16.29 16.10
N PHE A 341 4.41 15.38 16.98
CA PHE A 341 4.78 15.71 18.36
C PHE A 341 6.30 15.76 18.52
N GLN A 342 6.81 16.84 19.11
CA GLN A 342 8.21 16.98 19.49
C GLN A 342 8.53 16.06 20.67
N THR A 343 9.56 15.23 20.52
CA THR A 343 10.17 14.46 21.61
C THR A 343 11.41 15.18 22.15
N LYS A 344 11.72 14.99 23.44
CA LYS A 344 12.88 15.66 24.08
C LYS A 344 14.24 15.13 23.58
N ASP A 345 14.24 14.03 22.84
CA ASP A 345 15.45 13.43 22.29
C ASP A 345 15.66 13.87 20.84
N ASN A 346 16.44 14.93 20.64
CA ASN A 346 16.94 15.38 19.33
C ASN A 346 17.81 14.33 18.58
N HIS A 347 17.90 13.09 19.09
CA HIS A 347 18.70 12.00 18.54
C HIS A 347 17.88 10.81 18.05
N SER A 348 16.56 10.78 18.29
CA SER A 348 15.67 9.77 17.72
C SER A 348 14.54 10.47 16.96
N ASN A 349 14.54 10.29 15.64
CA ASN A 349 13.42 10.66 14.76
C ASN A 349 12.22 9.74 15.05
N SER A 350 11.65 9.81 16.25
CA SER A 350 10.32 9.28 16.52
C SER A 350 9.32 10.30 16.00
N GLY A 351 9.20 10.36 14.66
CA GLY A 351 7.96 10.83 14.05
C GLY A 351 6.79 9.98 14.56
N PHE A 352 5.57 10.42 14.33
CA PHE A 352 4.33 9.71 14.71
C PHE A 352 4.28 8.21 14.36
N ILE A 353 5.14 7.77 13.44
CA ILE A 353 5.36 6.41 12.98
C ILE A 353 5.53 5.41 14.16
N ASP A 354 6.10 5.83 15.29
CA ASP A 354 6.32 4.92 16.45
C ASP A 354 5.13 4.82 17.43
N LEU A 355 4.16 5.75 17.37
CA LEU A 355 2.95 5.69 18.22
C LEU A 355 1.99 4.56 17.80
N VAL A 356 2.16 4.00 16.60
CA VAL A 356 1.30 2.95 16.02
C VAL A 356 1.65 1.54 16.53
N SER A 357 2.62 1.39 17.44
CA SER A 357 2.83 0.09 18.09
C SER A 357 1.69 -0.21 19.10
N CYS A 358 0.64 -0.88 18.62
CA CYS A 358 -0.46 -1.47 19.42
C CYS A 358 -0.02 -2.56 20.43
N THR A 359 1.28 -2.68 20.71
CA THR A 359 1.85 -3.74 21.53
C THR A 359 1.71 -3.49 23.03
N THR A 360 1.45 -2.24 23.45
CA THR A 360 1.27 -1.92 24.87
C THR A 360 -0.09 -2.44 25.36
N SER A 361 -0.06 -3.46 26.22
CA SER A 361 -1.26 -3.94 26.90
C SER A 361 -1.44 -3.22 28.24
N TYR A 362 -2.63 -2.69 28.47
CA TYR A 362 -3.04 -2.05 29.72
C TYR A 362 -3.82 -3.03 30.60
N LYS A 363 -3.60 -2.96 31.91
CA LYS A 363 -4.36 -3.71 32.91
C LYS A 363 -5.34 -2.77 33.59
N ILE A 364 -6.63 -3.03 33.40
CA ILE A 364 -7.74 -2.24 33.92
C ILE A 364 -8.41 -3.04 35.03
N GLU A 365 -8.29 -2.56 36.26
CA GLU A 365 -8.83 -3.20 37.46
C GLU A 365 -10.11 -2.49 37.92
N LYS A 366 -11.14 -3.25 38.29
CA LYS A 366 -12.39 -2.70 38.83
C LYS A 366 -12.16 -2.07 40.21
N VAL A 367 -12.65 -0.85 40.43
CA VAL A 367 -12.67 -0.24 41.78
C VAL A 367 -13.93 -0.70 42.50
N LYS A 368 -13.77 -1.55 43.53
CA LYS A 368 -14.87 -2.30 44.18
C LYS A 368 -15.94 -1.44 44.86
N ASN A 369 -15.60 -0.20 45.25
CA ASN A 369 -16.45 0.63 46.13
C ASN A 369 -17.03 1.87 45.44
N TRP A 370 -16.94 2.00 44.12
CA TRP A 370 -17.42 3.19 43.42
C TRP A 370 -18.63 2.91 42.54
N ASN A 371 -19.74 3.59 42.85
CA ASN A 371 -21.00 3.46 42.15
C ASN A 371 -21.45 4.83 41.60
N ASP A 372 -21.36 5.01 40.28
CA ASP A 372 -21.89 6.17 39.56
C ASP A 372 -23.32 5.88 39.10
N LEU A 373 -24.31 6.23 39.93
CA LEU A 373 -25.74 6.11 39.60
C LEU A 373 -26.18 4.68 39.19
N ARG A 374 -25.74 3.67 39.96
CA ARG A 374 -25.89 2.22 39.72
C ARG A 374 -24.91 1.62 38.69
N TYR A 375 -23.89 2.36 38.25
CA TYR A 375 -22.83 1.86 37.34
C TYR A 375 -21.43 1.84 37.96
N TYR A 376 -20.73 0.72 37.79
CA TYR A 376 -19.27 0.65 38.04
C TYR A 376 -18.51 1.17 36.81
N THR A 377 -18.21 2.46 36.82
CA THR A 377 -17.49 3.18 35.74
C THR A 377 -16.08 3.59 36.15
N SER A 378 -15.67 3.33 37.40
CA SER A 378 -14.33 3.66 37.89
C SER A 378 -13.41 2.45 37.82
N PHE A 379 -12.24 2.66 37.25
CA PHE A 379 -11.22 1.64 37.08
C PHE A 379 -9.85 2.18 37.50
N LYS A 380 -8.92 1.28 37.77
CA LYS A 380 -7.51 1.61 37.99
C LYS A 380 -6.68 1.07 36.84
N CYS A 381 -5.79 1.89 36.29
CA CYS A 381 -4.82 1.48 35.29
C CYS A 381 -3.49 2.17 35.60
N ASN A 382 -2.46 1.37 35.87
CA ASN A 382 -1.16 1.84 36.33
C ASN A 382 -1.31 2.76 37.58
N LYS A 383 -0.79 3.99 37.50
CA LYS A 383 -0.91 5.02 38.54
C LYS A 383 -2.18 5.88 38.43
N TYR A 384 -3.02 5.64 37.43
CA TYR A 384 -4.18 6.49 37.13
C TYR A 384 -5.50 5.84 37.57
N GLN A 385 -6.40 6.67 38.07
CA GLN A 385 -7.80 6.30 38.26
C GLN A 385 -8.59 6.78 37.05
N LEU A 386 -9.09 5.81 36.28
CA LEU A 386 -9.85 6.03 35.06
C LEU A 386 -11.35 6.05 35.36
N LYS A 387 -12.08 6.89 34.63
CA LYS A 387 -13.51 6.75 34.40
C LYS A 387 -13.73 6.22 32.99
N ILE A 388 -14.50 5.16 32.82
CA ILE A 388 -14.86 4.61 31.50
C ILE A 388 -16.38 4.49 31.42
N ALA A 389 -16.95 4.97 30.32
CA ALA A 389 -18.39 4.93 30.04
C ALA A 389 -18.66 4.60 28.56
N SER A 390 -19.81 4.01 28.28
CA SER A 390 -20.28 3.72 26.92
C SER A 390 -21.45 4.63 26.56
N VAL A 391 -21.52 5.05 25.29
CA VAL A 391 -22.61 5.90 24.77
C VAL A 391 -23.98 5.23 24.89
N HIS A 392 -24.02 3.90 24.89
CA HIS A 392 -25.25 3.10 24.91
C HIS A 392 -25.60 2.54 26.29
N GLN A 393 -25.13 3.16 27.38
CA GLN A 393 -25.49 2.74 28.73
C GLN A 393 -27.00 2.89 28.96
N ASN A 394 -27.70 1.75 29.11
CA ASN A 394 -29.14 1.73 29.38
C ASN A 394 -29.41 1.60 30.90
N PRO A 395 -30.02 2.62 31.55
CA PRO A 395 -30.38 2.64 32.98
C PRO A 395 -31.13 1.40 33.48
N GLU A 396 -31.92 0.77 32.62
CA GLU A 396 -32.88 -0.27 33.00
C GLU A 396 -32.26 -1.67 33.10
N LEU A 397 -31.07 -1.88 32.51
CA LEU A 397 -30.49 -3.22 32.36
C LEU A 397 -29.51 -3.62 33.49
N GLU A 398 -29.24 -2.76 34.48
CA GLU A 398 -28.24 -2.94 35.56
C GLU A 398 -26.87 -3.49 35.08
N ASN A 399 -26.56 -3.32 33.79
CA ASN A 399 -25.42 -3.97 33.18
C ASN A 399 -24.21 -3.02 33.22
N HIS A 400 -23.30 -3.31 34.14
CA HIS A 400 -22.20 -2.41 34.46
C HIS A 400 -21.13 -2.35 33.35
N THR A 401 -20.46 -1.20 33.21
CA THR A 401 -19.43 -0.97 32.17
C THR A 401 -18.35 -2.06 32.14
N PHE A 402 -17.95 -2.59 33.30
CA PHE A 402 -16.99 -3.68 33.38
C PHE A 402 -17.44 -4.93 32.61
N ASN A 403 -18.71 -5.33 32.75
CA ASN A 403 -19.26 -6.52 32.11
C ASN A 403 -19.35 -6.32 30.58
N GLU A 404 -19.72 -5.11 30.15
CA GLU A 404 -19.74 -4.77 28.73
C GLU A 404 -18.33 -4.74 28.13
N LEU A 405 -17.33 -4.19 28.84
CA LEU A 405 -15.94 -4.22 28.40
C LEU A 405 -15.37 -5.65 28.35
N ALA A 406 -15.75 -6.51 29.30
CA ALA A 406 -15.30 -7.90 29.36
C ALA A 406 -15.67 -8.71 28.11
N LYS A 407 -16.71 -8.31 27.36
CA LYS A 407 -17.08 -8.93 26.08
C LYS A 407 -16.03 -8.70 24.98
N PHE A 408 -15.22 -7.65 25.10
CA PHE A 408 -14.23 -7.24 24.09
C PHE A 408 -12.78 -7.45 24.53
N CYS A 409 -12.55 -7.86 25.78
CA CYS A 409 -11.22 -7.87 26.39
C CYS A 409 -10.89 -9.25 26.98
N LYS A 410 -9.60 -9.55 27.14
CA LYS A 410 -9.17 -10.76 27.84
C LYS A 410 -9.32 -10.56 29.35
N LEU A 411 -10.09 -11.44 29.99
CA LEU A 411 -10.35 -11.41 31.43
C LEU A 411 -9.37 -12.32 32.18
N GLU A 412 -8.68 -11.77 33.17
CA GLU A 412 -7.80 -12.49 34.09
C GLU A 412 -8.24 -12.17 35.53
N GLY A 413 -9.23 -12.91 36.04
CA GLY A 413 -9.86 -12.62 37.34
C GLY A 413 -10.72 -11.35 37.29
N GLU A 414 -10.40 -10.35 38.12
CA GLU A 414 -11.05 -9.03 38.10
C GLU A 414 -10.28 -7.98 37.28
N ILE A 415 -9.31 -8.43 36.48
CA ILE A 415 -8.44 -7.58 35.66
C ILE A 415 -8.79 -7.77 34.18
N LEU A 416 -9.04 -6.66 33.50
CA LEU A 416 -9.20 -6.62 32.04
C LEU A 416 -7.86 -6.27 31.39
N LYS A 417 -7.38 -7.13 30.48
CA LYS A 417 -6.22 -6.84 29.65
C LYS A 417 -6.68 -6.29 28.31
N VAL A 418 -6.30 -5.05 28.02
CA VAL A 418 -6.79 -4.29 26.88
C VAL A 418 -5.63 -3.64 26.13
N HIS A 419 -5.63 -3.75 24.80
CA HIS A 419 -4.69 -3.01 23.95
C HIS A 419 -5.27 -1.64 23.57
N SER A 420 -6.54 -1.61 23.19
CA SER A 420 -7.31 -0.40 22.95
C SER A 420 -8.77 -0.57 23.37
N LEU A 421 -9.41 0.52 23.80
CA LEU A 421 -10.85 0.51 24.09
C LEU A 421 -11.65 0.49 22.78
N PRO A 422 -12.75 -0.28 22.71
CA PRO A 422 -13.64 -0.23 21.56
C PRO A 422 -14.24 1.18 21.38
N ASN A 423 -14.52 1.58 20.13
CA ASN A 423 -14.93 2.96 19.76
C ASN A 423 -16.18 3.49 20.49
N GLN A 424 -17.01 2.60 21.04
CA GLN A 424 -18.20 2.97 21.81
C GLN A 424 -17.91 3.35 23.28
N PHE A 425 -16.71 3.05 23.78
CA PHE A 425 -16.27 3.36 25.14
C PHE A 425 -15.30 4.54 25.13
N TYR A 426 -15.52 5.43 26.07
CA TYR A 426 -14.74 6.65 26.25
C TYR A 426 -14.19 6.67 27.66
N SER A 427 -13.04 7.30 27.83
CA SER A 427 -12.42 7.43 29.15
C SER A 427 -12.08 8.86 29.55
N TYR A 428 -11.97 9.08 30.86
CA TYR A 428 -11.52 10.32 31.45
C TYR A 428 -10.62 10.05 32.66
N TRP A 429 -9.52 10.78 32.77
CA TRP A 429 -8.73 10.94 33.99
C TRP A 429 -8.08 12.31 34.02
N GLU A 430 -7.62 12.75 35.19
CA GLU A 430 -6.92 14.02 35.30
C GLU A 430 -5.49 13.95 34.74
N ILE A 431 -5.11 14.95 33.95
CA ILE A 431 -3.79 15.04 33.34
C ILE A 431 -2.89 15.93 34.18
N TRP A 432 -1.94 15.30 34.87
CA TRP A 432 -1.00 15.95 35.79
C TRP A 432 0.13 16.63 34.99
N ASP A 433 1.06 17.31 35.66
CA ASP A 433 2.05 18.17 34.99
C ASP A 433 3.12 17.42 34.19
N ASP A 434 3.39 16.16 34.53
CA ASP A 434 4.35 15.28 33.85
C ASP A 434 3.80 14.65 32.56
N PHE A 435 3.22 15.46 31.67
CA PHE A 435 2.66 14.98 30.40
C PHE A 435 3.78 14.48 29.46
N ASN A 436 3.81 13.19 29.11
CA ASN A 436 4.79 12.57 28.21
C ASN A 436 4.12 11.86 27.02
N LEU A 437 4.93 11.36 26.07
CA LEU A 437 4.42 10.68 24.86
C LEU A 437 3.68 9.38 25.22
N GLU A 438 4.13 8.64 26.23
CA GLU A 438 3.46 7.43 26.72
C GLU A 438 2.05 7.72 27.23
N GLN A 439 1.85 8.86 27.91
CA GLN A 439 0.54 9.28 28.36
C GLN A 439 -0.36 9.62 27.17
N LEU A 440 0.16 10.28 26.13
CA LEU A 440 -0.59 10.54 24.89
C LEU A 440 -0.98 9.23 24.18
N GLN A 441 -0.08 8.25 24.12
CA GLN A 441 -0.38 6.92 23.57
C GLN A 441 -1.46 6.21 24.39
N MET A 442 -1.41 6.30 25.72
CA MET A 442 -2.45 5.76 26.59
C MET A 442 -3.78 6.48 26.39
N MET A 443 -3.77 7.80 26.17
CA MET A 443 -4.96 8.58 25.84
C MET A 443 -5.58 8.15 24.51
N GLU A 444 -4.76 7.84 23.52
CA GLU A 444 -5.20 7.28 22.25
C GLU A 444 -5.82 5.90 22.43
N ASN A 445 -5.07 4.98 23.01
CA ASN A 445 -5.49 3.59 23.17
C ASN A 445 -6.74 3.46 24.05
N LEU A 446 -6.89 4.31 25.06
CA LEU A 446 -8.03 4.27 25.97
C LEU A 446 -9.13 5.29 25.61
N ASN A 447 -9.21 5.80 24.38
CA ASN A 447 -10.29 6.70 23.94
C ASN A 447 -10.55 7.88 24.90
N HIS A 448 -9.47 8.53 25.36
CA HIS A 448 -9.60 9.64 26.30
C HIS A 448 -10.31 10.83 25.65
N VAL A 449 -11.31 11.38 26.32
CA VAL A 449 -12.18 12.45 25.78
C VAL A 449 -11.41 13.67 25.27
N PHE A 450 -10.32 14.07 25.93
CA PHE A 450 -9.50 15.21 25.48
C PHE A 450 -8.66 14.90 24.24
N TYR A 451 -8.20 13.65 24.07
CA TYR A 451 -7.48 13.25 22.87
C TYR A 451 -8.42 13.09 21.68
N LEU A 452 -9.60 12.53 21.90
CA LEU A 452 -10.64 12.45 20.88
C LEU A 452 -11.12 13.83 20.44
N ALA A 453 -11.30 14.78 21.38
CA ALA A 453 -11.59 16.16 21.01
C ALA A 453 -10.48 16.80 20.16
N LEU A 454 -9.21 16.50 20.43
CA LEU A 454 -8.12 16.91 19.56
C LEU A 454 -8.30 16.31 18.15
N LYS A 455 -8.52 14.98 18.03
CA LYS A 455 -8.81 14.30 16.75
C LYS A 455 -10.00 14.89 15.99
N PHE A 456 -11.01 15.39 16.70
CA PHE A 456 -12.18 16.06 16.10
C PHE A 456 -11.94 17.55 15.77
N GLY A 457 -10.71 18.06 15.90
CA GLY A 457 -10.37 19.46 15.61
C GLY A 457 -10.93 20.48 16.62
N ILE A 458 -11.30 20.04 17.83
CA ILE A 458 -11.83 20.91 18.88
C ILE A 458 -10.67 21.58 19.61
N LEU A 459 -10.27 22.77 19.15
CA LEU A 459 -9.12 23.51 19.69
C LEU A 459 -9.51 24.66 20.62
N SER A 460 -10.81 24.91 20.79
CA SER A 460 -11.35 26.02 21.57
C SER A 460 -11.79 25.57 22.98
N PRO A 461 -11.08 25.95 24.07
CA PRO A 461 -11.38 25.46 25.42
C PRO A 461 -12.82 25.75 25.87
N HIS A 462 -13.31 26.95 25.59
CA HIS A 462 -14.62 27.44 26.03
C HIS A 462 -15.82 26.74 25.36
N ARG A 463 -15.60 26.09 24.21
CA ARG A 463 -16.62 25.34 23.45
C ARG A 463 -16.39 23.83 23.46
N PHE A 464 -15.38 23.35 24.20
CA PHE A 464 -15.00 21.94 24.20
C PHE A 464 -16.20 21.05 24.52
N PHE A 465 -16.82 21.25 25.68
CA PHE A 465 -17.86 20.37 26.15
C PHE A 465 -19.02 20.26 25.16
N GLN A 466 -19.55 21.42 24.72
CA GLN A 466 -20.67 21.46 23.78
C GLN A 466 -20.32 20.80 22.43
N ARG A 467 -19.15 21.08 21.86
CA ARG A 467 -18.74 20.50 20.58
C ARG A 467 -18.49 19.00 20.69
N PHE A 468 -17.83 18.56 21.76
CA PHE A 468 -17.52 17.16 21.98
C PHE A 468 -18.79 16.32 22.17
N ILE A 469 -19.71 16.78 23.02
CA ILE A 469 -21.02 16.12 23.21
C ILE A 469 -21.80 16.10 21.90
N ASN A 470 -21.90 17.21 21.17
CA ASN A 470 -22.62 17.23 19.89
C ASN A 470 -22.03 16.24 18.89
N TYR A 471 -20.71 16.05 18.90
CA TYR A 471 -20.04 15.08 18.04
C TYR A 471 -20.35 13.64 18.46
N VAL A 472 -20.33 13.34 19.76
CA VAL A 472 -20.48 11.97 20.29
C VAL A 472 -21.95 11.52 20.38
N LEU A 473 -22.85 12.42 20.76
CA LEU A 473 -24.27 12.11 21.08
C LEU A 473 -25.27 12.77 20.13
N GLY A 474 -24.83 13.63 19.21
CA GLY A 474 -25.71 14.40 18.33
C GLY A 474 -26.33 15.64 19.01
N SER A 475 -26.83 16.56 18.19
CA SER A 475 -27.32 17.89 18.59
C SER A 475 -28.61 17.88 19.43
N GLU A 476 -29.34 16.76 19.46
CA GLU A 476 -30.66 16.63 20.10
C GLU A 476 -30.60 15.92 21.46
N SER A 477 -29.39 15.60 21.96
CA SER A 477 -29.23 14.84 23.19
C SER A 477 -29.55 15.67 24.45
N LEU A 478 -30.52 15.19 25.25
CA LEU A 478 -30.86 15.77 26.55
C LEU A 478 -29.74 15.50 27.57
N LEU A 479 -28.90 16.52 27.81
CA LEU A 479 -27.72 16.45 28.67
C LEU A 479 -28.00 16.17 30.16
N LYS A 480 -29.18 16.57 30.68
CA LYS A 480 -29.45 16.60 32.13
C LYS A 480 -29.57 15.23 32.78
N GLU A 481 -29.78 14.16 32.02
CA GLU A 481 -29.99 12.79 32.53
C GLU A 481 -29.10 11.75 31.83
N ASN A 482 -28.11 12.21 31.06
CA ASN A 482 -27.27 11.32 30.29
C ASN A 482 -26.18 10.65 31.17
N ILE A 483 -26.34 9.36 31.45
CA ILE A 483 -25.46 8.55 32.32
C ILE A 483 -24.02 8.55 31.83
N PHE A 484 -23.80 8.58 30.52
CA PHE A 484 -22.47 8.61 29.93
C PHE A 484 -21.69 9.88 30.35
N TYR A 485 -22.32 11.05 30.26
CA TYR A 485 -21.71 12.30 30.73
C TYR A 485 -21.47 12.29 32.24
N LEU A 486 -22.50 11.88 33.00
CA LEU A 486 -22.45 11.87 34.47
C LEU A 486 -21.34 10.93 34.99
N SER A 487 -21.13 9.80 34.32
CA SER A 487 -20.11 8.82 34.68
C SER A 487 -18.68 9.31 34.43
N LEU A 488 -18.44 10.05 33.34
CA LEU A 488 -17.10 10.48 32.95
C LEU A 488 -16.57 11.65 33.77
N PHE A 489 -17.42 12.64 34.06
CA PHE A 489 -16.97 13.92 34.64
C PHE A 489 -17.38 14.11 36.10
N ARG A 490 -17.81 13.04 36.79
CA ARG A 490 -18.08 13.07 38.23
C ARG A 490 -16.80 12.86 39.03
N ASP A 491 -16.64 13.68 40.07
CA ASP A 491 -15.54 13.64 41.01
C ASP A 491 -16.09 13.51 42.42
N LYS A 492 -15.91 12.33 43.03
CA LYS A 492 -16.55 11.97 44.30
C LYS A 492 -18.06 12.15 44.19
N ASP A 493 -18.65 12.80 45.16
CA ASP A 493 -20.10 13.00 45.19
C ASP A 493 -20.56 14.19 44.34
N ARG A 494 -19.64 14.89 43.64
CA ARG A 494 -19.93 16.11 42.91
C ARG A 494 -19.71 15.94 41.40
N LEU A 495 -20.68 16.39 40.61
CA LEU A 495 -20.50 16.55 39.17
C LEU A 495 -19.63 17.79 38.88
N ARG A 496 -18.59 17.66 38.04
CA ARG A 496 -17.78 18.81 37.62
C ARG A 496 -18.63 19.78 36.81
N SER A 497 -18.48 21.06 37.11
CA SER A 497 -19.10 22.13 36.33
C SER A 497 -18.51 22.17 34.92
N LEU A 498 -19.29 22.65 33.95
CA LEU A 498 -18.82 22.85 32.58
C LEU A 498 -17.58 23.75 32.51
N LYS A 499 -17.50 24.74 33.42
CA LYS A 499 -16.34 25.64 33.54
C LYS A 499 -15.08 24.88 33.93
N GLU A 500 -15.17 23.98 34.92
CA GLU A 500 -14.04 23.15 35.35
C GLU A 500 -13.58 22.21 34.23
N ILE A 501 -14.51 21.54 33.55
CA ILE A 501 -14.18 20.63 32.44
C ILE A 501 -13.47 21.38 31.30
N ASN A 502 -14.03 22.52 30.87
CA ASN A 502 -13.44 23.36 29.84
C ASN A 502 -12.08 23.92 30.26
N GLN A 503 -11.90 24.24 31.55
CA GLN A 503 -10.62 24.69 32.10
C GLN A 503 -9.58 23.56 32.10
N SER A 504 -9.94 22.34 32.51
CA SER A 504 -9.07 21.17 32.44
C SER A 504 -8.65 20.87 30.99
N PHE A 505 -9.57 20.98 30.04
CA PHE A 505 -9.25 20.84 28.62
C PHE A 505 -8.33 21.96 28.13
N GLY A 506 -8.57 23.21 28.55
CA GLY A 506 -7.66 24.33 28.24
C GLY A 506 -6.24 24.13 28.78
N ASN A 507 -6.11 23.55 29.98
CA ASN A 507 -4.80 23.21 30.55
C ASN A 507 -4.12 22.08 29.75
N PHE A 508 -4.88 21.05 29.35
CA PHE A 508 -4.40 20.02 28.45
C PHE A 508 -3.92 20.60 27.12
N LEU A 509 -4.72 21.48 26.49
CA LEU A 509 -4.33 22.14 25.24
C LEU A 509 -3.03 22.94 25.41
N LYS A 510 -2.87 23.71 26.48
CA LYS A 510 -1.61 24.44 26.74
C LYS A 510 -0.40 23.50 26.83
N LYS A 511 -0.56 22.33 27.47
CA LYS A 511 0.50 21.32 27.63
C LYS A 511 0.88 20.64 26.31
N ILE A 512 -0.10 20.42 25.43
CA ILE A 512 0.11 19.72 24.16
C ILE A 512 0.52 20.66 23.03
N MET A 513 0.03 21.91 23.00
CA MET A 513 0.31 22.87 21.93
C MET A 513 1.80 23.22 21.81
N SER A 514 2.54 23.27 22.92
CA SER A 514 4.00 23.50 22.88
C SER A 514 4.79 22.32 22.32
N LYS A 515 4.15 21.16 22.20
CA LYS A 515 4.75 19.93 21.68
C LYS A 515 4.30 19.61 20.27
N ILE A 516 3.32 20.32 19.71
CA ILE A 516 2.89 20.10 18.33
C ILE A 516 3.78 20.88 17.38
N SER A 517 4.21 20.23 16.31
CA SER A 517 4.88 20.86 15.19
C SER A 517 4.23 20.46 13.87
N ILE A 518 4.16 21.41 12.94
CA ILE A 518 3.71 21.19 11.57
C ILE A 518 4.94 20.76 10.78
N GLN A 519 4.88 19.59 10.15
CA GLN A 519 5.92 19.08 9.26
C GLN A 519 5.46 19.22 7.83
N ILE A 520 6.20 20.00 7.04
CA ILE A 520 6.03 20.16 5.61
C ILE A 520 6.97 19.14 4.94
N ILE A 521 6.40 18.19 4.20
CA ILE A 521 7.15 17.15 3.51
C ILE A 521 7.11 17.43 2.02
N ASP A 522 8.29 17.47 1.43
CA ASP A 522 8.50 17.68 0.01
C ASP A 522 9.46 16.60 -0.52
N ILE A 523 8.93 15.72 -1.36
CA ILE A 523 9.58 14.50 -1.84
C ILE A 523 10.42 14.86 -3.06
N LYS A 524 11.69 14.47 -3.02
CA LYS A 524 12.67 14.83 -4.04
C LYS A 524 13.32 13.58 -4.60
N TYR A 525 13.25 13.44 -5.92
CA TYR A 525 13.92 12.37 -6.63
C TYR A 525 15.38 12.76 -6.97
N ALA A 526 16.18 12.90 -5.92
CA ALA A 526 17.62 13.18 -5.98
C ALA A 526 18.32 12.60 -4.75
N ASN A 527 19.59 12.22 -4.88
CA ASN A 527 20.37 11.65 -3.79
C ASN A 527 20.91 12.73 -2.83
N PHE A 528 21.49 12.30 -1.71
CA PHE A 528 22.14 13.19 -0.74
C PHE A 528 23.27 14.01 -1.38
N ASP A 529 24.11 13.39 -2.22
CA ASP A 529 25.24 14.07 -2.85
C ASP A 529 24.81 15.27 -3.69
N TYR A 530 23.66 15.20 -4.36
CA TYR A 530 23.10 16.34 -5.09
C TYR A 530 22.85 17.54 -4.18
N TYR A 531 22.30 17.33 -2.98
CA TYR A 531 22.02 18.39 -2.02
C TYR A 531 23.25 18.89 -1.28
N LEU A 532 24.22 18.02 -1.03
CA LEU A 532 25.45 18.34 -0.31
C LEU A 532 26.52 18.97 -1.20
N ASN A 533 26.40 18.85 -2.52
CA ASN A 533 27.34 19.44 -3.46
C ASN A 533 27.22 20.98 -3.48
N PRO A 534 28.28 21.73 -3.13
CA PRO A 534 28.28 23.19 -3.15
C PRO A 534 27.93 23.80 -4.52
N GLY A 535 28.25 23.12 -5.61
CA GLY A 535 27.97 23.57 -6.98
C GLY A 535 26.47 23.67 -7.30
N ASN A 536 25.62 22.88 -6.63
CA ASN A 536 24.17 22.87 -6.86
C ASN A 536 23.42 23.87 -5.97
N ARG A 537 24.12 24.57 -5.07
CA ARG A 537 23.49 25.34 -3.98
C ARG A 537 22.53 26.42 -4.47
N GLU A 538 22.91 27.19 -5.49
CA GLU A 538 22.07 28.28 -6.01
C GLU A 538 20.83 27.76 -6.78
N GLU A 539 20.97 26.65 -7.50
CA GLU A 539 19.84 25.96 -8.11
C GLU A 539 18.86 25.46 -7.04
N ILE A 540 19.36 24.76 -6.02
CA ILE A 540 18.53 24.22 -4.95
C ILE A 540 17.83 25.33 -4.17
N LYS A 541 18.54 26.43 -3.88
CA LYS A 541 17.95 27.61 -3.22
C LYS A 541 16.78 28.17 -4.03
N SER A 542 17.00 28.42 -5.31
CA SER A 542 16.00 29.05 -6.19
C SER A 542 14.79 28.16 -6.46
N ARG A 543 14.99 26.85 -6.59
CA ARG A 543 13.95 25.90 -6.99
C ARG A 543 13.22 25.24 -5.82
N SER A 544 13.94 24.80 -4.79
CA SER A 544 13.39 23.97 -3.71
C SER A 544 13.22 24.76 -2.41
N ILE A 545 14.27 25.44 -1.95
CA ILE A 545 14.24 26.14 -0.65
C ILE A 545 13.28 27.33 -0.69
N ARG A 546 13.27 28.09 -1.78
CA ARG A 546 12.30 29.17 -1.97
C ARG A 546 10.85 28.70 -1.81
N LYS A 547 10.51 27.50 -2.31
CA LYS A 547 9.16 26.94 -2.15
C LYS A 547 8.85 26.63 -0.69
N GLN A 548 9.81 26.06 0.05
CA GLN A 548 9.65 25.79 1.48
C GLN A 548 9.36 27.06 2.28
N PHE A 549 10.11 28.15 2.04
CA PHE A 549 9.82 29.45 2.66
C PHE A 549 8.40 29.95 2.37
N VAL A 550 7.92 29.77 1.13
CA VAL A 550 6.56 30.17 0.75
C VAL A 550 5.52 29.32 1.50
N TYR A 551 5.72 28.01 1.61
CA TYR A 551 4.83 27.12 2.35
C TYR A 551 4.77 27.51 3.83
N GLU A 552 5.93 27.69 4.47
CA GLU A 552 6.03 28.11 5.87
C GLU A 552 5.33 29.45 6.10
N TYR A 553 5.55 30.43 5.22
CA TYR A 553 4.91 31.74 5.31
C TYR A 553 3.39 31.66 5.21
N LEU A 554 2.85 30.90 4.25
CA LEU A 554 1.41 30.73 4.07
C LEU A 554 0.76 30.06 5.29
N ILE A 555 1.41 29.01 5.82
CA ILE A 555 0.96 28.33 7.03
C ILE A 555 1.00 29.29 8.22
N GLN A 556 2.12 30.00 8.44
CA GLN A 556 2.25 30.94 9.55
C GLN A 556 1.18 32.03 9.50
N ASN A 557 0.95 32.64 8.34
CA ASN A 557 -0.08 33.65 8.15
C ASN A 557 -1.49 33.09 8.44
N TYR A 558 -1.77 31.85 8.01
CA TYR A 558 -3.03 31.19 8.33
C TYR A 558 -3.22 30.98 9.84
N LEU A 559 -2.19 30.50 10.54
CA LEU A 559 -2.24 30.28 11.99
C LEU A 559 -2.42 31.60 12.76
N GLU A 560 -1.75 32.67 12.33
CA GLU A 560 -1.83 33.99 12.97
C GLU A 560 -3.23 34.62 12.87
N ASN A 561 -3.91 34.42 11.74
CA ASN A 561 -5.22 35.00 11.42
C ASN A 561 -6.40 34.20 11.99
N ASN A 562 -6.33 32.86 11.98
CA ASN A 562 -7.50 32.04 12.29
C ASN A 562 -7.59 31.61 13.76
N GLN A 563 -6.46 31.38 14.45
CA GLN A 563 -6.50 30.87 15.84
C GLN A 563 -5.31 31.34 16.67
N LYS A 564 -5.54 32.30 17.59
CA LYS A 564 -4.52 32.77 18.56
C LYS A 564 -3.86 31.63 19.34
N THR A 565 -4.55 30.52 19.55
CA THR A 565 -4.09 29.31 20.25
C THR A 565 -3.04 28.50 19.48
N LEU A 566 -2.89 28.71 18.17
CA LEU A 566 -2.00 27.93 17.31
C LEU A 566 -0.68 28.63 16.96
N ARG A 567 -0.52 29.89 17.37
CA ARG A 567 0.69 30.69 17.08
C ARG A 567 1.99 30.10 17.65
N SER A 568 1.89 29.20 18.63
CA SER A 568 3.05 28.57 19.27
C SER A 568 3.52 27.31 18.56
N TRP A 569 2.86 26.85 17.51
CA TRP A 569 3.25 25.64 16.80
C TRP A 569 4.50 25.93 15.96
N SER A 570 5.52 25.12 16.12
CA SER A 570 6.70 25.20 15.24
C SER A 570 6.37 24.62 13.87
N ILE A 571 6.97 25.19 12.83
CA ILE A 571 6.85 24.72 11.46
C ILE A 571 8.24 24.22 11.06
N ASN A 572 8.31 22.97 10.61
CA ASN A 572 9.55 22.30 10.23
C ASN A 572 9.42 21.80 8.79
N SER A 573 10.44 22.04 7.97
CA SER A 573 10.49 21.59 6.58
C SER A 573 11.40 20.38 6.42
N GLU A 574 10.95 19.40 5.63
CA GLU A 574 11.65 18.14 5.43
C GLU A 574 11.67 17.72 3.95
N PHE A 575 12.85 17.32 3.46
CA PHE A 575 13.02 16.72 2.14
C PHE A 575 13.21 15.21 2.24
N TRP A 576 12.36 14.48 1.53
CA TRP A 576 12.45 13.02 1.42
C TRP A 576 13.23 12.62 0.18
N LEU A 577 14.39 12.00 0.39
CA LEU A 577 15.34 11.63 -0.65
C LEU A 577 15.41 10.10 -0.75
N PRO A 578 15.41 9.49 -1.95
CA PRO A 578 15.58 8.05 -2.06
C PRO A 578 17.00 7.64 -1.65
N ILE A 579 17.09 6.53 -0.92
CA ILE A 579 18.34 5.82 -0.60
C ILE A 579 18.11 4.32 -0.66
N TYR A 580 19.19 3.57 -0.87
CA TYR A 580 19.18 2.14 -0.69
C TYR A 580 20.39 1.67 0.11
N ARG A 581 20.12 0.96 1.21
CA ARG A 581 21.02 0.02 1.86
C ARG A 581 20.17 -1.05 2.53
N LYS A 582 20.54 -2.32 2.39
CA LYS A 582 19.77 -3.48 2.88
C LYS A 582 19.36 -3.36 4.36
N ASN A 583 20.28 -2.92 5.22
CA ASN A 583 20.08 -2.89 6.67
C ASN A 583 19.53 -1.57 7.23
N LEU A 584 19.27 -0.56 6.39
CA LEU A 584 18.73 0.72 6.89
C LEU A 584 17.22 0.63 7.13
N PRO A 585 16.68 1.32 8.16
CA PRO A 585 15.24 1.46 8.35
C PRO A 585 14.58 2.18 7.16
N VAL A 586 13.25 2.20 7.12
CA VAL A 586 12.50 2.84 6.04
C VAL A 586 12.84 4.33 5.94
N LEU A 587 12.88 5.03 7.08
CA LEU A 587 13.31 6.43 7.16
C LEU A 587 14.62 6.53 7.94
N THR A 588 15.60 7.23 7.39
CA THR A 588 16.92 7.44 8.01
C THR A 588 17.20 8.95 8.05
N PRO A 589 17.60 9.53 9.20
CA PRO A 589 18.03 10.93 9.25
C PRO A 589 19.24 11.15 8.32
N GLY A 590 19.17 12.22 7.53
CA GLY A 590 20.28 12.71 6.73
C GLY A 590 21.31 13.50 7.53
N THR A 591 22.36 13.94 6.83
CA THR A 591 23.34 14.88 7.38
C THR A 591 22.72 16.25 7.63
N LYS A 592 23.34 17.03 8.52
CA LYS A 592 22.94 18.42 8.77
C LYS A 592 22.99 19.21 7.48
N TYR A 593 21.90 19.92 7.17
CA TYR A 593 21.75 20.68 5.95
C TYR A 593 21.20 22.07 6.26
N MET A 594 21.85 23.11 5.73
CA MET A 594 21.50 24.52 5.95
C MET A 594 21.26 24.85 7.44
N ASP A 595 22.21 24.50 8.32
CA ASP A 595 22.10 24.72 9.77
C ASP A 595 20.82 24.15 10.40
N ASN A 596 20.36 23.02 9.86
CA ASN A 596 19.11 22.32 10.22
C ASN A 596 17.82 23.08 9.85
N TYR A 597 17.88 24.08 8.96
CA TYR A 597 16.69 24.77 8.47
C TYR A 597 15.74 23.81 7.73
N VAL A 598 16.28 22.99 6.82
CA VAL A 598 15.53 21.91 6.16
C VAL A 598 16.16 20.58 6.56
N LYS A 599 15.36 19.69 7.13
CA LYS A 599 15.78 18.34 7.46
C LYS A 599 15.84 17.49 6.19
N LEU A 600 16.94 16.78 5.97
CA LEU A 600 17.02 15.77 4.93
C LEU A 600 16.69 14.40 5.55
N THR A 601 15.79 13.65 4.93
CA THR A 601 15.42 12.30 5.36
C THR A 601 15.61 11.35 4.19
N GLY A 602 16.42 10.32 4.41
CA GLY A 602 16.60 9.23 3.47
C GLY A 602 15.46 8.24 3.59
N VAL A 603 14.83 7.92 2.47
CA VAL A 603 13.74 6.95 2.35
C VAL A 603 14.26 5.72 1.63
N ASN A 604 14.23 4.56 2.30
CA ASN A 604 14.71 3.30 1.74
C ASN A 604 13.80 2.82 0.62
N ILE A 605 14.25 2.97 -0.63
CA ILE A 605 13.41 2.75 -1.81
C ILE A 605 12.86 1.34 -1.89
N MET A 606 13.65 0.31 -1.57
CA MET A 606 13.21 -1.08 -1.61
C MET A 606 12.14 -1.34 -0.56
N LYS A 607 12.36 -0.87 0.67
CA LYS A 607 11.38 -1.09 1.74
C LYS A 607 10.06 -0.37 1.47
N VAL A 608 10.09 0.85 0.92
CA VAL A 608 8.84 1.56 0.60
C VAL A 608 8.11 0.90 -0.58
N ILE A 609 8.84 0.42 -1.58
CA ILE A 609 8.25 -0.39 -2.66
C ILE A 609 7.59 -1.65 -2.09
N ASP A 610 8.25 -2.37 -1.17
CA ASP A 610 7.68 -3.55 -0.53
C ASP A 610 6.37 -3.24 0.22
N HIS A 611 6.33 -2.16 1.00
CA HIS A 611 5.10 -1.71 1.68
C HIS A 611 3.99 -1.26 0.73
N TYR A 612 4.37 -0.80 -0.47
CA TYR A 612 3.44 -0.36 -1.50
C TYR A 612 2.84 -1.53 -2.27
N ILE A 613 3.61 -2.60 -2.51
CA ILE A 613 3.15 -3.80 -3.20
C ILE A 613 2.35 -4.72 -2.28
N GLN A 614 2.72 -4.85 -1.00
CA GLN A 614 2.13 -5.80 -0.06
C GLN A 614 0.75 -5.42 0.49
N GLY A 615 0.29 -4.20 0.30
CA GLY A 615 -1.04 -3.80 0.78
C GLY A 615 -1.58 -2.62 0.04
#